data_AF-A0A349J3F4-F1
#
_entry.id   AF-A0A349J3F4-F1
#
_cell.length_a   1.000
_cell.length_b   1.000
_cell.length_c   1.000
_cell.angle_alpha   90.00
_cell.angle_beta   90.00
_cell.angle_gamma   90.00
#
_symmetry.space_group_name_H-M   'P 1'
#
loop_
_entity.id
_entity.type
_entity.pdbx_description
1 polymer ?
#
loop_
_entity_poly.entity_id
_entity_poly.type
_entity_poly.pdbx_seq_one_letter_code
_entity_poly.pdbx_strand_id
1 'polypeptide(L)'
;MSIVDHIIIAVEDLEKASADYGLMLGRAPSWRGTHPNYGSANSLFRLDNCYLELLAAHGEGRAADMVRRVLQNQGQSLCALAFATDDCAAFLENARANGL
;
A
#
# COMPACT_ATOMS: atom_id res chain seq x y z
N MET A 1 21.23 -0.44 0.20
CA MET A 1 20.63 0.71 0.89
C MET A 1 19.12 0.51 0.83
N SER A 2 18.40 0.54 1.94
CA SER A 2 16.94 0.37 1.92
C SER A 2 16.28 1.71 1.62
N ILE A 3 15.49 1.78 0.55
CA ILE A 3 14.70 2.96 0.18
C ILE A 3 13.22 2.66 0.39
N VAL A 4 12.41 3.70 0.62
CA VAL A 4 10.95 3.55 0.63
C VAL A 4 10.51 3.29 -0.81
N ASP A 5 9.98 2.09 -1.06
CA ASP A 5 9.39 1.74 -2.36
C ASP A 5 8.03 2.43 -2.51
N HIS A 6 7.17 2.25 -1.51
CA HIS A 6 5.86 2.89 -1.46
C HIS A 6 5.27 3.03 -0.06
N ILE A 7 4.28 3.92 0.00
CA ILE A 7 3.49 4.25 1.18
C ILE A 7 2.06 3.77 0.93
N ILE A 8 1.51 2.96 1.84
CA ILE A 8 0.18 2.38 1.69
C ILE A 8 -0.80 3.11 2.60
N ILE A 9 -1.87 3.68 2.03
CA ILE A 9 -2.97 4.31 2.77
C ILE A 9 -4.20 3.41 2.65
N ALA A 10 -4.75 2.99 3.79
CA ALA A 10 -6.01 2.25 3.82
C ALA A 10 -7.17 3.22 3.55
N VAL A 11 -8.04 2.90 2.61
CA VAL A 11 -9.20 3.70 2.23
C VAL A 11 -10.46 2.86 2.23
N GLU A 12 -11.59 3.47 2.57
CA GLU A 12 -12.89 2.78 2.63
C GLU A 12 -13.49 2.63 1.22
N ASP A 13 -13.45 3.70 0.42
CA ASP A 13 -13.91 3.73 -0.96
C ASP A 13 -12.74 4.09 -1.89
N LEU A 14 -12.31 3.11 -2.69
CA LEU A 14 -11.16 3.26 -3.58
C LEU A 14 -11.43 4.23 -4.73
N GLU A 15 -12.64 4.25 -5.30
CA GLU A 15 -12.98 5.15 -6.41
C GLU A 15 -12.99 6.59 -5.92
N LYS A 16 -13.68 6.84 -4.80
CA LYS A 16 -13.72 8.17 -4.19
C LYS A 16 -12.33 8.65 -3.80
N ALA A 17 -11.55 7.82 -3.10
CA ALA A 17 -10.20 8.19 -2.70
C ALA A 17 -9.29 8.45 -3.91
N SER A 18 -9.41 7.66 -4.98
CA SER A 18 -8.65 7.88 -6.21
C SER A 18 -8.98 9.21 -6.87
N ALA A 19 -10.26 9.60 -6.89
CA ALA A 19 -10.67 10.90 -7.41
C ALA A 19 -10.13 12.05 -6.54
N ASP A 20 -10.28 11.96 -5.22
CA ASP A 20 -9.84 12.98 -4.27
C ASP A 20 -8.31 13.18 -4.34
N TYR A 21 -7.53 12.09 -4.31
CA TYR A 21 -6.08 12.17 -4.47
C TYR A 21 -5.66 12.64 -5.87
N GLY A 22 -6.44 12.32 -6.90
CA GLY A 22 -6.18 12.83 -8.24
C GLY A 22 -6.32 14.36 -8.33
N LEU A 23 -7.29 14.94 -7.63
CA LEU A 23 -7.43 16.39 -7.49
C LEU A 23 -6.27 17.00 -6.70
N MET A 24 -5.90 16.39 -5.56
CA MET A 24 -4.81 16.90 -4.71
C MET A 24 -3.45 16.85 -5.40
N LEU A 25 -3.18 15.79 -6.17
CA LEU A 25 -1.91 15.59 -6.88
C LEU A 25 -1.92 16.20 -8.29
N GLY A 26 -3.04 16.74 -8.75
CA GLY A 26 -3.19 17.34 -10.07
C GLY A 26 -3.01 16.36 -11.24
N ARG A 27 -3.31 15.07 -11.03
CA ARG A 27 -3.08 14.01 -12.03
C ARG A 27 -3.96 12.78 -11.81
N ALA A 28 -4.17 11.99 -12.86
CA ALA A 28 -4.84 10.70 -12.75
C ALA A 28 -3.93 9.64 -12.07
N PRO A 29 -4.50 8.55 -11.51
CA PRO A 29 -3.72 7.40 -11.05
C PRO A 29 -2.79 6.86 -12.15
N SER A 30 -1.58 6.49 -11.77
CA SER A 30 -0.59 5.87 -12.66
C SER A 30 -0.95 4.42 -13.00
N TRP A 31 -1.62 3.72 -12.07
CA TRP A 31 -2.09 2.34 -12.26
C TRP A 31 -3.24 2.03 -11.30
N ARG A 32 -4.05 1.03 -11.65
CA ARG A 32 -5.10 0.47 -10.79
C ARG A 32 -5.15 -1.04 -11.00
N GLY A 33 -5.41 -1.79 -9.94
CA GLY A 33 -5.61 -3.23 -10.07
C GLY A 33 -6.20 -3.90 -8.85
N THR A 34 -6.37 -5.22 -8.98
CA THR A 34 -6.94 -6.08 -7.96
C THR A 34 -5.97 -7.20 -7.62
N HIS A 35 -6.04 -7.65 -6.37
CA HIS A 35 -5.27 -8.75 -5.83
C HIS A 35 -6.21 -9.83 -5.29
N PRO A 36 -6.84 -10.66 -6.15
CA PRO A 36 -7.87 -11.61 -5.73
C PRO A 36 -7.40 -12.56 -4.63
N ASN A 37 -6.15 -13.03 -4.69
CA ASN A 37 -5.57 -13.94 -3.69
C ASN A 37 -5.32 -13.29 -2.32
N TYR A 38 -5.38 -11.96 -2.24
CA TYR A 38 -5.15 -11.20 -1.01
C TYR A 38 -6.36 -10.38 -0.56
N GLY A 39 -7.43 -10.34 -1.36
CA GLY A 39 -8.67 -9.64 -1.05
C GLY A 39 -8.55 -8.12 -1.08
N SER A 40 -7.73 -7.54 -1.95
CA SER A 40 -7.57 -6.07 -2.03
C SER A 40 -7.62 -5.54 -3.45
N ALA A 41 -7.90 -4.25 -3.58
CA ALA A 41 -7.77 -3.49 -4.80
C ALA A 41 -7.03 -2.18 -4.50
N ASN A 42 -6.32 -1.64 -5.49
CA ASN A 42 -5.52 -0.45 -5.28
C ASN A 42 -5.61 0.59 -6.41
N SER A 43 -5.11 1.78 -6.11
CA SER A 43 -4.84 2.83 -7.08
C SER A 43 -3.53 3.50 -6.72
N LEU A 44 -2.63 3.59 -7.70
CA LEU A 44 -1.26 4.01 -7.49
C LEU A 44 -1.01 5.39 -8.06
N PHE A 45 -0.21 6.19 -7.36
CA PHE A 45 0.29 7.47 -7.85
C PHE A 45 1.82 7.50 -7.75
N ARG A 46 2.52 7.36 -8.88
CA ARG A 46 3.99 7.32 -8.93
C ARG A 46 4.59 8.69 -8.66
N LEU A 47 5.31 8.87 -7.56
CA LEU A 47 6.06 10.11 -7.26
C LEU A 47 7.46 10.01 -7.89
N ASP A 48 8.39 10.91 -7.55
CA ASP A 48 9.75 10.89 -8.13
C ASP A 48 10.54 9.67 -7.63
N ASN A 49 10.59 9.46 -6.32
CA ASN A 49 11.42 8.44 -5.68
C ASN A 49 10.65 7.24 -5.10
N CYS A 50 9.33 7.33 -4.94
CA CYS A 50 8.46 6.24 -4.46
C CYS A 50 7.08 6.30 -5.14
N TYR A 51 6.10 5.55 -4.65
CA TYR A 51 4.70 5.76 -5.02
C TYR A 51 3.75 5.72 -3.81
N LEU A 52 2.59 6.35 -3.98
CA LEU A 52 1.47 6.22 -3.04
C LEU A 52 0.55 5.10 -3.53
N GLU A 53 0.23 4.16 -2.65
CA GLU A 53 -0.78 3.13 -2.87
C GLU A 53 -2.00 3.41 -2.00
N LEU A 54 -3.11 3.74 -2.65
CA LEU A 54 -4.42 3.69 -1.99
C LEU A 54 -4.90 2.25 -2.03
N LEU A 55 -5.17 1.64 -0.88
CA LEU A 55 -5.54 0.23 -0.76
C LEU A 55 -6.90 0.08 -0.08
N ALA A 56 -7.82 -0.61 -0.75
CA ALA A 56 -9.14 -0.95 -0.23
C ALA A 56 -9.31 -2.46 -0.12
N ALA A 57 -10.14 -2.91 0.83
CA ALA A 57 -10.58 -4.28 0.90
C ALA A 57 -11.50 -4.61 -0.30
N HIS A 58 -11.22 -5.73 -0.96
CA HIS A 58 -11.95 -6.20 -2.14
C HIS A 58 -12.07 -7.73 -2.09
N GLY A 59 -13.06 -8.21 -1.32
CA GLY A 59 -13.26 -9.62 -1.01
C GLY A 59 -12.54 -10.04 0.28
N GLU A 60 -12.25 -11.32 0.41
CA GLU A 60 -11.61 -11.91 1.59
C GLU A 60 -10.11 -12.14 1.38
N GLY A 61 -9.33 -12.00 2.45
CA GLY A 61 -7.90 -12.28 2.44
C GLY A 61 -7.10 -11.36 3.36
N ARG A 62 -5.83 -11.72 3.57
CA ARG A 62 -4.95 -11.04 4.53
C ARG A 62 -4.82 -9.53 4.33
N ALA A 63 -4.86 -9.05 3.08
CA ALA A 63 -4.76 -7.62 2.81
C ALA A 63 -6.10 -6.92 3.09
N ALA A 64 -7.23 -7.57 2.76
CA ALA A 64 -8.56 -7.11 3.15
C ALA A 64 -8.66 -6.92 4.67
N ASP A 65 -8.22 -7.92 5.43
CA ASP A 65 -8.30 -7.92 6.88
C ASP A 65 -7.41 -6.84 7.50
N MET A 66 -6.21 -6.64 6.93
CA MET A 66 -5.32 -5.55 7.32
C MET A 66 -5.99 -4.18 7.10
N VAL A 67 -6.55 -3.94 5.91
CA VAL A 67 -7.25 -2.69 5.58
C VAL A 67 -8.44 -2.47 6.52
N ARG A 68 -9.31 -3.48 6.67
CA ARG A 68 -10.48 -3.41 7.58
C ARG A 68 -10.06 -3.08 9.00
N ARG A 69 -8.98 -3.70 9.51
CA ARG A 69 -8.47 -3.45 10.87
C ARG A 69 -7.96 -2.02 11.03
N VAL A 70 -7.22 -1.48 10.05
CA VAL A 70 -6.75 -0.09 10.09
C VAL A 70 -7.94 0.87 10.08
N LEU A 71 -8.90 0.66 9.18
CA LEU A 71 -10.12 1.47 9.10
C LEU A 71 -10.93 1.45 10.40
N GLN A 72 -11.12 0.27 11.01
CA GLN A 72 -11.86 0.12 12.26
C GLN A 72 -11.18 0.84 13.44
N ASN A 73 -9.85 0.80 13.52
CA ASN A 73 -9.12 1.33 14.66
C ASN A 73 -8.77 2.81 14.53
N GLN A 74 -8.54 3.29 13.31
CA GLN A 74 -7.90 4.58 13.03
C GLN A 74 -8.57 5.38 11.89
N GLY A 75 -9.60 4.82 11.25
CA GLY A 75 -10.17 5.39 10.02
C GLY A 75 -9.19 5.31 8.85
N GLN A 76 -9.47 6.08 7.79
CA GLN A 76 -8.62 6.14 6.60
C GLN A 76 -7.26 6.76 6.95
N SER A 77 -6.20 5.95 6.92
CA SER A 77 -4.90 6.33 7.48
C SER A 77 -3.76 5.50 6.90
N LEU A 78 -2.53 5.82 7.29
CA LEU A 78 -1.33 5.06 6.95
C LEU A 78 -1.49 3.61 7.40
N CYS A 79 -1.44 2.69 6.44
CA CYS A 79 -1.57 1.26 6.66
C CYS A 79 -0.19 0.60 6.85
N ALA A 80 0.76 0.89 5.95
CA ALA A 80 2.09 0.28 5.96
C ALA A 80 3.08 1.08 5.11
N LEU A 81 4.37 0.75 5.29
CA LEU A 81 5.48 1.17 4.44
C LEU A 81 6.12 -0.07 3.82
N ALA A 82 6.45 0.00 2.54
CA ALA A 82 7.24 -1.00 1.86
C ALA A 82 8.63 -0.45 1.55
N PHE A 83 9.66 -1.27 1.82
CA PHE A 83 11.04 -0.92 1.57
C PHE A 83 11.61 -1.81 0.46
N ALA A 84 12.25 -1.19 -0.53
CA ALA A 84 12.93 -1.93 -1.58
C ALA A 84 14.28 -2.46 -1.07
N THR A 85 14.66 -3.61 -1.60
CA THR A 85 15.99 -4.21 -1.46
C THR A 85 16.40 -4.81 -2.80
N ASP A 86 17.67 -4.66 -3.15
CA ASP A 86 18.24 -5.28 -4.34
C ASP A 86 18.40 -6.80 -4.17
N ASP A 87 18.49 -7.27 -2.91
CA ASP A 87 18.60 -8.68 -2.55
C ASP A 87 17.69 -8.99 -1.35
N CYS A 88 16.60 -9.70 -1.62
CA CYS A 88 15.63 -10.11 -0.60
C CYS A 88 16.18 -11.21 0.30
N ALA A 89 17.00 -12.12 -0.23
CA ALA A 89 17.55 -13.23 0.53
C ALA A 89 18.57 -12.73 1.57
N ALA A 90 19.52 -11.88 1.14
CA ALA A 90 20.49 -11.27 2.04
C ALA A 90 19.82 -10.37 3.10
N PHE A 91 18.78 -9.61 2.71
CA PHE A 91 18.00 -8.83 3.67
C PHE A 91 17.34 -9.71 4.73
N LEU A 92 16.69 -10.81 4.34
CA LEU A 92 16.04 -11.73 5.27
C LEU A 92 17.03 -12.42 6.21
N GLU A 93 18.19 -12.83 5.73
CA GLU A 93 19.25 -13.39 6.57
C GLU A 93 19.70 -12.39 7.63
N ASN A 94 19.98 -11.15 7.21
CA ASN A 94 20.39 -10.09 8.13
C ASN A 94 19.29 -9.74 9.15
N ALA A 95 18.04 -9.59 8.71
CA ALA A 95 16.91 -9.28 9.58
C ALA A 95 16.72 -10.36 10.66
N ARG A 96 16.76 -11.64 10.28
CA ARG A 96 16.66 -12.78 11.20
C ARG A 96 17.81 -12.84 12.20
N ALA A 97 19.03 -12.60 11.73
CA ALA A 97 20.19 -12.53 12.62
C ALA A 97 20.09 -11.40 13.66
N ASN A 98 19.24 -10.39 13.41
CA ASN A 98 19.02 -9.25 14.28
C ASN A 98 17.63 -9.23 14.97
N GLY A 99 16.90 -10.37 14.96
CA GLY A 99 15.69 -10.55 15.77
C GLY A 99 14.36 -10.18 15.09
N LEU A 100 14.34 -10.06 13.76
CA LEU A 100 13.11 -9.96 12.96
C LEU A 100 12.73 -11.31 12.31
#